data_AF-A0A7D5M6J6-F1
#
_entry.id   AF-A0A7D5M6J6-F1
#
_cell.length_a   1.000
_cell.length_b   1.000
_cell.length_c   1.000
_cell.angle_alpha   90.00
_cell.angle_beta   90.00
_cell.angle_gamma   90.00
#
_symmetry.space_group_name_H-M   'P 1'
#
loop_
_entity.id
_entity.type
_entity.pdbx_description
1 polymer ?
#
loop_
_entity_poly.entity_id
_entity_poly.type
_entity_poly.pdbx_seq_one_letter_code
_entity_poly.pdbx_strand_id
1 'polypeptide(L)'
;MKRSVENLSTSKITGGRRHPLRTRRKYDMDRFPNEANIGAQVTVTRQVRANHTKTGLKTIDYVNLAMPDAKVKKTKILKVLENATNSDYQRRGVISKGAILETESGKCRVVSRPGQHGVVNAILLK
;
A
#
# COMPACT_ATOMS: atom_id res chain seq x y z
N MET A 1 3.36 19.46 8.67
CA MET A 1 2.31 19.70 9.67
C MET A 1 2.39 18.62 10.75
N LYS A 2 2.64 18.98 12.03
CA LYS A 2 2.68 18.01 13.14
C LYS A 2 1.25 17.52 13.40
N ARG A 3 0.90 16.31 12.96
CA ARG A 3 -0.36 15.67 13.40
C ARG A 3 -0.32 15.54 14.92
N SER A 4 -1.46 15.80 15.56
CA SER A 4 -1.67 15.54 16.99
C SER A 4 -1.42 14.06 17.28
N VAL A 5 -1.04 13.77 18.51
CA VAL A 5 -0.45 12.50 18.89
C VAL A 5 -1.55 11.45 19.05
N GLU A 6 -2.00 10.84 17.95
CA GLU A 6 -3.13 9.88 17.92
C GLU A 6 -2.99 8.77 18.98
N ASN A 7 -1.76 8.36 19.30
CA ASN A 7 -1.47 7.30 20.28
C ASN A 7 -1.28 7.78 21.73
N LEU A 8 -1.00 9.07 21.98
CA LEU A 8 -0.73 9.59 23.33
C LEU A 8 -1.93 10.31 23.94
N SER A 9 -2.85 10.81 23.12
CA SER A 9 -4.10 11.46 23.56
C SER A 9 -5.31 10.52 23.54
N THR A 10 -5.13 9.24 23.25
CA THR A 10 -6.22 8.25 23.27
C THR A 10 -6.77 8.08 24.69
N SER A 11 -8.03 7.67 24.80
CA SER A 11 -8.62 7.25 26.07
C SER A 11 -8.00 5.92 26.56
N LYS A 12 -8.14 5.65 27.87
CA LYS A 12 -7.93 4.30 28.42
C LYS A 12 -9.02 3.37 27.88
N ILE A 13 -8.78 2.06 27.95
CA ILE A 13 -9.79 1.04 27.60
C ILE A 13 -11.08 1.25 28.42
N THR A 14 -10.94 1.72 29.68
CA THR A 14 -12.04 2.07 30.58
C THR A 14 -12.67 3.45 30.33
N GLY A 15 -12.27 4.17 29.27
CA GLY A 15 -12.83 5.49 28.91
C GLY A 15 -12.16 6.70 29.61
N GLY A 16 -11.36 6.49 30.66
CA GLY A 16 -10.65 7.59 31.33
C GLY A 16 -9.67 8.33 30.39
N ARG A 17 -9.65 9.66 30.46
CA ARG A 17 -8.76 10.50 29.64
C ARG A 17 -7.28 10.28 30.01
N ARG A 18 -6.40 10.15 29.02
CA ARG A 18 -4.94 10.10 29.24
C ARG A 18 -4.34 11.51 29.09
N HIS A 19 -3.46 11.86 30.02
CA HIS A 19 -2.66 13.09 29.94
C HIS A 19 -1.24 12.73 29.52
N PRO A 20 -0.81 13.14 28.30
CA PRO A 20 0.51 12.79 27.81
C PRO A 20 1.61 13.58 28.52
N LEU A 21 2.60 12.88 29.08
CA LEU A 21 3.75 13.47 29.78
C LEU A 21 4.89 13.92 28.84
N ARG A 22 4.74 13.72 27.52
CA ARG A 22 5.77 14.05 26.52
C ARG A 22 5.17 14.51 25.20
N THR A 23 5.98 15.19 24.40
CA THR A 23 5.67 15.57 23.02
C THR A 23 6.11 14.51 22.00
N ARG A 24 5.66 14.65 20.74
CA ARG A 24 5.99 13.75 19.63
C ARG A 24 7.49 13.78 19.34
N ARG A 25 8.12 12.60 19.23
CA ARG A 25 9.55 12.45 18.91
C ARG A 25 9.75 12.10 17.44
N LYS A 26 10.99 12.22 16.96
CA LYS A 26 11.36 11.92 15.56
C LYS A 26 11.01 10.48 15.14
N TYR A 27 11.07 9.52 16.05
CA TYR A 27 10.74 8.11 15.75
C TYR A 27 9.23 7.83 15.70
N ASP A 28 8.39 8.74 16.17
CA ASP A 28 6.92 8.65 16.11
C ASP A 28 6.37 9.34 14.84
N MET A 29 7.21 9.66 13.85
CA MET A 29 6.79 10.40 12.64
C MET A 29 6.17 9.47 11.59
N ASP A 30 4.94 9.80 11.19
CA ASP A 30 4.22 9.10 10.12
C ASP A 30 4.18 9.95 8.85
N ARG A 31 3.69 9.36 7.77
CA ARG A 31 3.57 10.02 6.47
C ARG A 31 2.18 9.79 5.88
N PHE A 32 1.83 10.62 4.91
CA PHE A 32 0.64 10.39 4.10
C PHE A 32 0.74 9.06 3.35
N PRO A 33 -0.39 8.37 3.14
CA PRO A 33 -0.42 7.16 2.35
C PRO A 33 0.02 7.46 0.91
N ASN A 34 0.74 6.52 0.32
CA ASN A 34 1.07 6.57 -1.10
C ASN A 34 0.09 5.65 -1.83
N GLU A 35 -0.86 6.26 -2.53
CA GLU A 35 -1.86 5.56 -3.33
C GLU A 35 -1.23 5.24 -4.69
N ALA A 36 -1.04 3.95 -4.98
CA ALA A 36 -0.50 3.51 -6.25
C ALA A 36 -1.63 3.39 -7.27
N ASN A 37 -1.53 4.13 -8.38
CA ASN A 37 -2.53 4.09 -9.45
C ASN A 37 -2.00 3.35 -10.69
N ILE A 38 -2.88 3.08 -11.64
CA ILE A 38 -2.50 2.53 -12.95
C ILE A 38 -1.90 3.65 -13.81
N GLY A 39 -0.81 3.38 -14.50
CA GLY A 39 -0.12 4.34 -15.36
C GLY A 39 1.39 4.06 -15.48
N ALA A 40 2.06 4.84 -16.33
CA ALA A 40 3.50 4.71 -16.58
C ALA A 40 4.28 4.62 -15.26
N GLN A 41 5.25 3.72 -15.19
CA GLN A 41 5.90 3.38 -13.92
C GLN A 41 6.64 4.60 -13.32
N VAL A 42 6.09 5.16 -12.24
CA VAL A 42 6.72 6.23 -11.46
C VAL A 42 6.93 5.74 -10.04
N THR A 43 8.17 5.85 -9.59
CA THR A 43 8.61 5.34 -8.30
C THR A 43 9.19 6.47 -7.46
N VAL A 44 8.88 6.47 -6.16
CA VAL A 44 9.39 7.44 -5.20
C VAL A 44 10.24 6.71 -4.16
N THR A 45 11.55 7.00 -4.18
CA THR A 45 12.49 6.48 -3.19
C THR A 45 12.65 7.49 -2.05
N ARG A 46 12.61 7.01 -0.80
CA ARG A 46 12.76 7.84 0.39
C ARG A 46 13.70 7.20 1.39
N GLN A 47 14.45 8.04 2.11
CA GLN A 47 15.20 7.60 3.27
C GLN A 47 14.26 7.40 4.47
N VAL A 48 14.50 6.31 5.20
CA VAL A 48 13.84 6.00 6.46
C VAL A 48 14.89 5.94 7.57
N ARG A 49 14.48 5.58 8.79
CA ARG A 49 15.38 5.52 9.95
C ARG A 49 16.53 4.55 9.70
N ALA A 50 17.67 4.79 10.37
CA ALA A 50 18.85 3.94 10.34
C ALA A 50 19.46 3.75 8.94
N ASN A 51 19.51 4.81 8.14
CA ASN A 51 20.09 4.83 6.79
C ASN A 51 19.49 3.82 5.80
N HIS A 52 18.33 3.25 6.09
CA HIS A 52 17.62 2.43 5.12
C HIS A 52 16.86 3.30 4.12
N THR A 53 16.60 2.74 2.94
CA THR A 53 15.74 3.35 1.92
C THR A 53 14.50 2.49 1.72
N LYS A 54 13.38 3.15 1.39
CA LYS A 54 12.14 2.50 0.97
C LYS A 54 11.69 3.10 -0.34
N THR A 55 11.22 2.23 -1.21
CA THR A 55 10.82 2.55 -2.57
C THR A 55 9.33 2.29 -2.68
N GLY A 56 8.55 3.32 -3.00
CA GLY A 56 7.10 3.23 -3.13
C GLY A 56 6.66 3.51 -4.57
N LEU A 57 5.65 2.79 -5.04
CA LEU A 57 5.05 3.05 -6.36
C LEU A 57 4.04 4.18 -6.28
N LYS A 58 4.12 5.13 -7.21
CA LYS A 58 3.07 6.15 -7.43
C LYS A 58 2.15 5.71 -8.56
N THR A 59 2.72 5.18 -9.64
CA THR A 59 1.98 4.62 -10.77
C THR A 59 2.68 3.37 -11.29
N ILE A 60 1.92 2.40 -11.79
CA ILE A 60 2.45 1.18 -12.40
C ILE A 60 1.46 0.53 -13.38
N ASP A 61 1.97 0.03 -14.51
CA ASP A 61 1.17 -0.65 -15.55
C ASP A 61 1.31 -2.17 -15.54
N TYR A 62 2.32 -2.70 -14.86
CA TYR A 62 2.66 -4.12 -14.89
C TYR A 62 2.60 -4.76 -13.52
N VAL A 63 2.20 -6.03 -13.50
CA VAL A 63 2.21 -6.88 -12.31
C VAL A 63 3.04 -8.12 -12.57
N ASN A 64 3.79 -8.55 -11.54
CA ASN A 64 4.43 -9.86 -11.53
C ASN A 64 3.40 -10.87 -11.04
N LEU A 65 2.87 -11.66 -11.97
CA LEU A 65 1.83 -12.64 -11.72
C LEU A 65 2.45 -14.03 -11.52
N ALA A 66 2.24 -14.60 -10.34
CA ALA A 66 2.58 -16.00 -10.05
C ALA A 66 1.46 -16.92 -10.55
N MET A 67 1.81 -17.77 -11.51
CA MET A 67 0.95 -18.83 -12.04
C MET A 67 0.99 -20.08 -11.13
N PRO A 68 -0.03 -20.95 -11.18
CA PRO A 68 -0.05 -22.21 -10.41
C PRO A 68 1.15 -23.12 -10.70
N ASP A 69 1.68 -23.08 -11.93
CA ASP A 69 2.81 -23.91 -12.39
C ASP A 69 4.18 -23.37 -11.94
N ALA A 70 4.23 -22.62 -10.84
CA ALA A 70 5.42 -21.97 -10.27
C ALA A 70 6.15 -20.97 -11.21
N LYS A 71 5.58 -20.63 -12.36
CA LYS A 71 6.12 -19.63 -13.28
C LYS A 71 5.63 -18.23 -12.92
N VAL A 72 6.51 -17.23 -13.02
CA VAL A 72 6.17 -15.82 -12.84
C VAL A 72 6.16 -15.13 -14.20
N LYS A 73 5.03 -14.50 -14.54
CA LYS A 73 4.88 -13.74 -15.78
C LYS A 73 4.65 -12.27 -15.46
N LYS A 74 5.32 -11.38 -16.20
CA LYS A 74 5.02 -9.95 -16.17
C LYS A 74 3.83 -9.69 -17.10
N THR A 75 2.72 -9.23 -16.55
CA THR A 75 1.46 -9.02 -17.28
C THR A 75 0.97 -7.60 -17.09
N LYS A 76 0.32 -7.03 -18.11
CA LYS A 76 -0.28 -5.69 -18.03
C LYS A 76 -1.54 -5.69 -17.16
N ILE A 77 -1.72 -4.64 -16.37
CA ILE A 77 -2.90 -4.38 -15.56
C ILE A 77 -3.90 -3.61 -16.41
N LEU A 78 -5.15 -4.08 -16.47
CA LEU A 78 -6.23 -3.42 -17.20
C LEU A 78 -7.04 -2.52 -16.27
N LYS A 79 -7.54 -3.08 -15.16
CA LYS A 79 -8.31 -2.34 -14.15
C LYS A 79 -8.28 -3.00 -12.79
N VAL A 80 -8.62 -2.24 -11.74
CA VAL A 80 -8.89 -2.76 -10.40
C VAL A 80 -10.36 -3.16 -10.33
N LEU A 81 -10.64 -4.43 -10.02
CA LEU A 81 -12.01 -4.94 -9.91
C LEU A 81 -12.59 -4.73 -8.52
N GLU A 82 -11.82 -5.09 -7.49
CA GLU A 82 -12.30 -5.07 -6.12
C GLU A 82 -11.17 -4.69 -5.17
N ASN A 83 -11.53 -3.94 -4.13
CA ASN A 83 -10.63 -3.64 -3.02
C ASN A 83 -11.37 -3.85 -1.71
N ALA A 84 -10.90 -4.79 -0.89
CA ALA A 84 -11.53 -5.15 0.38
C ALA A 84 -11.58 -4.01 1.40
N THR A 85 -10.77 -2.95 1.24
CA THR A 85 -10.70 -1.86 2.21
C THR A 85 -11.82 -0.83 2.00
N ASN A 86 -12.07 -0.41 0.76
CA ASN A 86 -12.98 0.68 0.45
C ASN A 86 -13.41 0.63 -1.03
N SER A 87 -14.69 0.89 -1.30
CA SER A 87 -15.25 1.00 -2.65
C SER A 87 -14.75 2.24 -3.41
N ASP A 88 -14.38 3.33 -2.72
CA ASP A 88 -13.76 4.51 -3.36
C ASP A 88 -12.44 4.14 -4.05
N TYR A 89 -11.65 3.27 -3.43
CA TYR A 89 -10.37 2.81 -3.98
C TYR A 89 -10.53 1.97 -5.24
N GLN A 90 -11.65 1.25 -5.36
CA GLN A 90 -12.01 0.59 -6.61
C GLN A 90 -12.32 1.62 -7.70
N ARG A 91 -13.10 2.65 -7.40
CA ARG A 91 -13.47 3.70 -8.38
C ARG A 91 -12.26 4.50 -8.87
N ARG A 92 -11.33 4.82 -7.97
CA ARG A 92 -10.10 5.56 -8.29
C ARG A 92 -9.00 4.68 -8.89
N GLY A 93 -9.16 3.36 -8.86
CA GLY A 93 -8.16 2.41 -9.38
C GLY A 93 -6.90 2.29 -8.52
N VAL A 94 -7.04 2.42 -7.19
CA VAL A 94 -5.91 2.36 -6.25
C VAL A 94 -5.53 0.90 -5.97
N ILE A 95 -4.27 0.58 -6.23
CA ILE A 95 -3.68 -0.74 -6.00
C ILE A 95 -3.18 -0.83 -4.55
N SER A 96 -3.85 -1.68 -3.77
CA SER A 96 -3.48 -1.96 -2.38
C SER A 96 -3.19 -3.44 -2.17
N LYS A 97 -2.64 -3.80 -1.01
CA LYS A 97 -2.45 -5.21 -0.65
C LYS A 97 -3.82 -5.88 -0.53
N GLY A 98 -4.04 -6.96 -1.27
CA GLY A 98 -5.29 -7.70 -1.31
C GLY A 98 -6.28 -7.22 -2.38
N ALA A 99 -5.95 -6.17 -3.14
CA ALA A 99 -6.78 -5.76 -4.27
C ALA A 99 -6.86 -6.87 -5.34
N ILE A 100 -8.04 -7.01 -5.95
CA ILE A 100 -8.27 -7.89 -7.08
C ILE A 100 -8.13 -7.07 -8.36
N LEU A 101 -7.20 -7.48 -9.22
CA LEU A 101 -6.90 -6.83 -10.48
C LEU A 101 -7.39 -7.71 -11.65
N GLU A 102 -7.79 -7.05 -12.72
CA GLU A 102 -7.96 -7.68 -14.02
C GLU A 102 -6.69 -7.45 -14.85
N THR A 103 -6.12 -8.55 -15.33
CA THR A 103 -4.91 -8.56 -16.15
C THR A 103 -5.17 -9.33 -17.43
N GLU A 104 -4.31 -9.16 -18.44
CA GLU A 104 -4.42 -9.90 -19.71
C GLU A 104 -4.39 -11.43 -19.54
N SER A 105 -3.84 -11.92 -18.41
CA SER A 105 -3.75 -13.36 -18.12
C SER A 105 -4.86 -13.86 -17.17
N GLY A 106 -5.79 -12.98 -16.77
CA GLY A 106 -6.91 -13.30 -15.89
C GLY A 106 -6.99 -12.44 -14.62
N LYS A 107 -7.86 -12.84 -13.69
CA LYS A 107 -8.06 -12.17 -12.40
C LYS A 107 -6.95 -12.55 -11.43
N CYS A 108 -6.39 -11.59 -10.72
CA CYS A 108 -5.33 -11.85 -9.75
C CYS A 108 -5.50 -11.04 -8.46
N ARG A 109 -4.96 -11.57 -7.36
CA ARG A 109 -4.96 -10.94 -6.05
C ARG A 109 -3.57 -10.45 -5.70
N VAL A 110 -3.46 -9.15 -5.37
CA VAL A 110 -2.19 -8.53 -4.97
C VAL A 110 -1.77 -9.00 -3.57
N VAL A 111 -0.50 -9.41 -3.44
CA VAL A 111 0.07 -9.86 -2.16
C VAL A 111 1.10 -8.87 -1.62
N SER A 112 1.78 -8.13 -2.49
CA SER A 112 2.79 -7.15 -2.08
C SER A 112 2.18 -5.88 -1.47
N ARG A 113 3.04 -5.02 -0.90
CA ARG A 113 2.68 -3.68 -0.40
C ARG A 113 3.28 -2.61 -1.33
N PRO A 114 2.53 -2.13 -2.34
CA PRO A 114 3.09 -1.27 -3.40
C PRO A 114 3.78 0.00 -2.89
N GLY A 115 3.23 0.63 -1.83
CA GLY A 115 3.79 1.85 -1.25
C GLY A 115 5.10 1.68 -0.44
N GLN A 116 5.56 0.45 -0.21
CA GLN A 116 6.79 0.16 0.57
C GLN A 116 7.78 -0.74 -0.17
N HIS A 117 7.28 -1.62 -1.05
CA HIS A 117 8.08 -2.64 -1.74
C HIS A 117 8.55 -2.18 -3.11
N GLY A 118 7.88 -1.20 -3.72
CA GLY A 118 8.26 -0.68 -5.04
C GLY A 118 7.85 -1.61 -6.20
N VAL A 119 7.15 -2.70 -5.92
CA VAL A 119 6.69 -3.70 -6.90
C VAL A 119 5.28 -4.19 -6.59
N VAL A 120 4.54 -4.56 -7.63
CA VAL A 120 3.24 -5.24 -7.51
C VAL A 120 3.43 -6.71 -7.84
N ASN A 121 3.25 -7.57 -6.84
CA ASN A 121 3.26 -9.01 -7.00
C ASN A 121 1.86 -9.54 -6.69
N ALA A 122 1.36 -10.43 -7.55
CA ALA A 122 0.02 -10.99 -7.44
C ALA A 122 0.02 -12.50 -7.70
N ILE A 123 -1.04 -13.15 -7.22
CA ILE A 123 -1.31 -14.58 -7.44
C ILE A 123 -2.59 -14.67 -8.27
N LEU A 124 -2.62 -15.54 -9.28
CA LEU A 124 -3.81 -15.80 -10.08
C LEU A 124 -4.94 -16.38 -9.20
N LEU A 125 -6.15 -15.87 -9.34
CA LEU A 125 -7.34 -16.45 -8.72
C LEU A 125 -7.85 -17.58 -9.64
N LYS A 126 -8.15 -18.75 -9.06
CA LYS A 126 -8.79 -19.86 -9.77
C LYS A 126 -10.25 -19.54 -10.06
#